data_AF-A0A0U5GMM0-F1
#
_entry.id   AF-A0A0U5GMM0-F1
#
_cell.length_a   1.000
_cell.length_b   1.000
_cell.length_c   1.000
_cell.angle_alpha   90.00
_cell.angle_beta   90.00
_cell.angle_gamma   90.00
#
_symmetry.space_group_name_H-M   'P 1'
#
loop_
_entity.id
_entity.type
_entity.pdbx_description
1 polymer ?
#
loop_
_entity_poly.entity_id
_entity_poly.type
_entity_poly.pdbx_seq_one_letter_code
_entity_poly.pdbx_strand_id
1 'polypeptide(L)'
;MPRDEQETYIKRLGALGYSWQFITLAGLHTTALITHQFAKAYSQHGMRAYGELVQEPEMEQGVDVVTHQKWSGANYVDNLLKMVTGGVSSTAAMGKGVTEDQFKS
;
A
#
# COMPACT_ATOMS: atom_id res chain seq x y z
N MET A 1 12.67 -26.05 10.87
CA MET A 1 13.70 -25.64 9.90
C MET A 1 14.55 -24.53 10.53
N PRO A 2 15.87 -24.72 10.66
CA PRO A 2 16.82 -23.69 11.09
C PRO A 2 16.75 -22.41 10.22
N ARG A 3 17.21 -21.25 10.72
CA ARG A 3 17.10 -19.96 10.00
C ARG A 3 17.88 -19.97 8.67
N ASP A 4 19.09 -20.51 8.70
CA ASP A 4 19.96 -20.73 7.54
C ASP A 4 19.31 -21.64 6.48
N GLU A 5 18.53 -22.62 6.93
CA GLU A 5 17.76 -23.47 6.02
C GLU A 5 16.55 -22.75 5.41
N GLN A 6 15.89 -21.86 6.15
CA GLN A 6 14.77 -21.05 5.65
C GLN A 6 15.25 -20.09 4.55
N GLU A 7 16.36 -19.41 4.77
CA GLU A 7 16.98 -18.47 3.81
C GLU A 7 17.30 -19.15 2.47
N THR A 8 17.74 -20.40 2.51
CA THR A 8 18.16 -21.15 1.31
C THR A 8 17.06 -22.02 0.71
N TYR A 9 15.89 -22.15 1.34
CA TYR A 9 14.85 -23.12 0.99
C TYR A 9 14.38 -23.00 -0.47
N ILE A 10 13.98 -21.79 -0.89
CA ILE A 10 13.48 -21.52 -2.25
C ILE A 10 14.55 -21.81 -3.31
N LYS A 11 15.80 -21.43 -3.01
CA LYS A 11 16.94 -21.66 -3.91
C LYS A 11 17.26 -23.16 -4.06
N ARG A 12 17.21 -23.92 -2.96
CA ARG A 12 17.41 -25.38 -2.97
C ARG A 12 16.34 -26.09 -3.80
N LEU A 13 15.06 -25.70 -3.65
CA LEU A 13 13.98 -26.23 -4.48
C LEU A 13 14.16 -25.87 -5.96
N GLY A 14 14.60 -24.64 -6.26
CA GLY A 14 14.90 -24.22 -7.63
C GLY A 14 15.94 -25.13 -8.31
N ALA A 15 17.00 -25.51 -7.59
CA ALA A 15 18.03 -26.41 -8.10
C ALA A 15 17.53 -27.84 -8.39
N LEU A 16 16.39 -28.25 -7.83
CA LEU A 16 15.73 -29.54 -8.06
C LEU A 16 14.67 -29.48 -9.19
N GLY A 17 14.47 -28.32 -9.81
CA GLY A 17 13.52 -28.15 -10.92
C GLY A 17 12.16 -27.55 -10.52
N TYR A 18 11.93 -27.20 -9.24
CA TYR A 18 10.72 -26.49 -8.81
C TYR A 18 10.75 -25.02 -9.29
N SER A 19 10.27 -24.82 -10.52
CA SER A 19 10.42 -23.56 -11.26
C SER A 19 9.36 -22.50 -10.92
N TRP A 20 8.24 -22.92 -10.31
CA TRP A 20 7.18 -22.04 -9.85
C TRP A 20 6.95 -22.26 -8.35
N GLN A 21 7.23 -21.23 -7.54
CA GLN A 21 7.17 -21.30 -6.08
C GLN A 21 6.43 -20.07 -5.56
N PHE A 22 5.48 -20.26 -4.66
CA PHE A 22 4.66 -19.19 -4.12
C PHE A 22 4.13 -19.57 -2.73
N ILE A 23 3.80 -18.56 -1.92
CA ILE A 23 3.21 -18.75 -0.60
C ILE A 23 1.71 -18.48 -0.73
N THR A 24 0.90 -19.52 -0.63
CA THR A 24 -0.55 -19.46 -0.85
C THR A 24 -1.27 -18.43 0.03
N LEU A 25 -0.89 -18.33 1.31
CA LEU A 25 -1.59 -17.53 2.32
C LEU A 25 -0.77 -16.34 2.84
N ALA A 26 0.27 -15.91 2.12
CA ALA A 26 1.12 -14.79 2.56
C ALA A 26 0.28 -13.55 2.86
N GLY A 27 -0.56 -13.12 1.92
CA GLY A 27 -1.43 -11.95 2.08
C GLY A 27 -2.43 -12.06 3.21
N LEU A 28 -3.00 -13.25 3.46
CA LEU A 28 -3.95 -13.47 4.56
C LEU A 28 -3.25 -13.30 5.92
N HIS A 29 -2.10 -13.96 6.11
CA HIS A 29 -1.40 -13.91 7.39
C HIS A 29 -0.76 -12.54 7.67
N THR A 30 -0.19 -11.88 6.65
CA THR A 30 0.39 -10.53 6.84
C THR A 30 -0.69 -9.50 7.16
N THR A 31 -1.82 -9.54 6.44
CA THR A 31 -2.96 -8.63 6.69
C THR A 31 -3.54 -8.86 8.08
N ALA A 32 -3.80 -10.10 8.46
CA ALA A 32 -4.33 -10.41 9.79
C ALA A 32 -3.39 -9.94 10.92
N LEU A 33 -2.08 -10.13 10.77
CA LEU A 33 -1.09 -9.71 11.76
C LEU A 33 -1.04 -8.19 11.91
N ILE A 34 -0.92 -7.44 10.80
CA ILE A 34 -0.83 -5.97 10.87
C ILE A 34 -2.13 -5.37 11.39
N THR A 35 -3.30 -5.89 10.98
CA THR A 35 -4.60 -5.42 11.50
C THR A 35 -4.73 -5.67 13.00
N HIS A 36 -4.32 -6.83 13.49
CA HIS A 36 -4.35 -7.13 14.93
C HIS A 36 -3.43 -6.19 15.73
N GLN A 37 -2.19 -5.99 15.26
CA GLN A 37 -1.22 -5.10 15.91
C GLN A 37 -1.70 -3.65 15.90
N PHE A 38 -2.20 -3.18 14.76
CA PHE A 38 -2.75 -1.84 14.61
C PHE A 38 -3.96 -1.62 15.53
N ALA A 39 -4.94 -2.52 15.53
CA ALA A 39 -6.13 -2.37 16.38
C ALA A 39 -5.76 -2.29 17.87
N LYS A 40 -4.81 -3.13 18.32
CA LYS A 40 -4.29 -3.08 19.69
C LYS A 40 -3.63 -1.74 19.99
N ALA A 41 -2.71 -1.29 19.15
CA ALA A 41 -2.00 -0.02 19.35
C ALA A 41 -2.96 1.19 19.29
N TYR A 42 -3.91 1.19 18.35
CA TYR A 42 -4.89 2.25 18.19
C TYR A 42 -5.81 2.37 19.42
N SER A 43 -6.21 1.24 20.03
CA SER A 43 -6.98 1.27 21.27
C SER A 43 -6.25 1.92 22.46
N GLN A 44 -4.91 1.95 22.42
CA GLN A 44 -4.06 2.48 23.49
C GLN A 44 -3.56 3.90 23.19
N HIS A 45 -3.32 4.21 21.92
CA HIS A 45 -2.58 5.41 21.49
C HIS A 45 -3.30 6.23 20.41
N GLY A 46 -4.46 5.80 19.93
CA GLY A 46 -5.27 6.50 18.93
C GLY A 46 -4.47 6.78 17.65
N MET A 47 -4.61 8.01 17.12
CA MET A 47 -4.00 8.42 15.85
C MET A 47 -2.47 8.32 15.82
N ARG A 48 -1.80 8.37 16.97
CA ARG A 48 -0.36 8.14 17.03
C ARG A 48 0.01 6.76 16.48
N ALA A 49 -0.80 5.74 16.78
CA ALA A 49 -0.58 4.39 16.25
C ALA A 49 -0.72 4.33 14.72
N TYR A 50 -1.58 5.17 14.13
CA TYR A 50 -1.69 5.25 12.66
C TYR A 50 -0.48 5.94 12.04
N GLY A 51 -0.01 7.04 12.63
CA GLY A 51 1.21 7.72 12.22
C GLY A 51 2.41 6.77 12.22
N GLU A 52 2.72 6.19 13.38
CA GLU A 52 3.93 5.39 13.59
C GLU A 52 3.92 4.02 12.87
N LEU A 53 2.76 3.35 12.79
CA LEU A 53 2.70 1.98 12.23
C LEU A 53 2.39 1.93 10.74
N VAL A 54 1.79 2.99 10.17
CA VAL A 54 1.30 2.98 8.80
C VAL A 54 1.88 4.16 8.03
N GLN A 55 1.50 5.39 8.37
CA GLN A 55 1.73 6.54 7.51
C GLN A 55 3.21 6.94 7.41
N GLU A 56 3.95 6.98 8.53
CA GLU A 56 5.39 7.28 8.55
C GLU A 56 6.19 6.21 7.77
N PRO A 57 6.03 4.89 8.03
CA PRO A 57 6.69 3.86 7.22
C PRO A 57 6.35 3.91 5.73
N GLU A 58 5.08 4.20 5.36
CA GLU A 58 4.68 4.35 3.96
C GLU A 58 5.43 5.51 3.28
N MET A 59 5.59 6.63 3.98
CA MET A 59 6.34 7.79 3.48
C MET A 59 7.84 7.50 3.39
N GLU A 60 8.44 6.92 4.43
CA GLU A 60 9.89 6.63 4.49
C GLU A 60 10.32 5.60 3.43
N GLN A 61 9.48 4.61 3.16
CA GLN A 61 9.78 3.54 2.20
C GLN A 61 9.28 3.85 0.78
N GLY A 62 8.58 4.97 0.60
CA GLY A 62 8.03 5.35 -0.70
C GLY A 62 6.95 4.38 -1.20
N VAL A 63 6.07 3.92 -0.31
CA VAL A 63 4.94 3.06 -0.67
C VAL A 63 3.91 3.88 -1.44
N ASP A 64 3.70 3.56 -2.71
CA ASP A 64 2.82 4.32 -3.63
C ASP A 64 1.40 4.58 -3.10
N VAL A 65 0.89 3.67 -2.26
CA VAL A 65 -0.45 3.73 -1.67
C VAL A 65 -0.63 4.93 -0.73
N VAL A 66 0.46 5.53 -0.22
CA VAL A 66 0.38 6.77 0.59
C VAL A 66 -0.39 7.87 -0.15
N THR A 67 -0.18 7.95 -1.47
CA THR A 67 -0.99 8.73 -2.41
C THR A 67 -2.13 7.87 -2.96
N HIS A 68 -3.10 7.56 -2.10
CA HIS A 68 -4.18 6.62 -2.41
C HIS A 68 -5.14 7.10 -3.51
N GLN A 69 -5.34 8.41 -3.69
CA GLN A 69 -6.15 8.96 -4.81
C GLN A 69 -5.41 8.77 -6.13
N LYS A 70 -4.11 9.08 -6.17
CA LYS A 70 -3.28 8.80 -7.35
C LYS A 70 -3.24 7.30 -7.65
N TRP A 71 -2.98 6.49 -6.63
CA TRP A 71 -2.87 5.02 -6.74
C TRP A 71 -4.17 4.37 -7.21
N SER A 72 -5.32 4.84 -6.73
CA SER A 72 -6.64 4.34 -7.15
C SER A 72 -7.09 4.82 -8.54
N GLY A 73 -6.31 5.69 -9.19
CA GLY A 73 -6.58 6.15 -10.55
C GLY A 73 -7.48 7.39 -10.64
N ALA A 74 -7.59 8.20 -9.58
CA ALA A 74 -8.41 9.42 -9.60
C ALA A 74 -8.03 10.36 -10.77
N ASN A 75 -6.73 10.53 -11.04
CA ASN A 75 -6.24 11.31 -12.17
C ASN A 75 -6.69 10.76 -13.54
N TYR A 76 -6.76 9.43 -13.67
CA TYR A 76 -7.20 8.78 -14.91
C TYR A 76 -8.67 9.12 -15.17
N VAL A 77 -9.52 8.99 -14.15
CA VAL A 77 -10.95 9.34 -14.25
C VAL A 77 -11.15 10.83 -14.51
N ASP A 78 -10.40 11.71 -13.84
CA ASP A 78 -10.47 13.16 -14.07
C ASP A 78 -10.10 13.55 -15.51
N ASN A 79 -9.11 12.89 -16.10
CA ASN A 79 -8.71 13.14 -17.49
C ASN A 79 -9.78 12.66 -18.48
N LEU A 80 -10.44 11.53 -18.21
CA LEU A 80 -11.59 11.09 -19.01
C LEU A 80 -12.74 12.11 -18.93
N LEU A 81 -13.07 12.60 -17.74
CA LEU A 81 -14.10 13.62 -17.56
C LEU A 81 -13.76 14.91 -18.32
N LYS A 82 -12.54 15.41 -18.17
CA LYS A 82 -12.06 16.61 -18.90
C LYS A 82 -12.14 16.43 -20.42
N MET A 83 -11.81 15.24 -20.94
CA MET A 83 -11.91 14.95 -22.37
C MET A 83 -13.36 15.06 -22.86
N VAL A 84 -14.33 14.50 -22.12
CA VAL A 84 -15.76 14.52 -22.50
C VAL A 84 -16.38 15.91 -22.33
N THR A 85 -15.95 16.69 -21.33
CA THR A 85 -16.55 18.00 -21.03
C THR A 85 -15.85 19.19 -21.68
N GLY A 86 -14.91 18.95 -22.61
CA GLY A 86 -14.19 20.03 -23.28
C GLY A 86 -13.26 20.82 -22.36
N GLY A 87 -12.73 20.17 -21.31
CA GLY A 87 -11.78 20.75 -20.35
C GLY A 87 -12.41 21.45 -19.16
N VAL A 88 -13.74 21.59 -19.10
CA VAL A 88 -14.44 22.24 -17.98
C VAL A 88 -15.08 21.16 -17.10
N SER A 89 -14.51 20.90 -15.92
CA SER A 89 -15.13 20.02 -14.91
C SER A 89 -15.06 20.69 -13.54
N SER A 90 -16.22 20.96 -12.94
CA SER A 90 -16.34 21.53 -11.59
C SER A 90 -16.30 20.47 -10.48
N THR A 91 -16.27 19.18 -10.85
CA THR A 91 -16.37 18.03 -9.92
C THR A 91 -15.18 17.08 -10.02
N ALA A 92 -14.01 17.57 -10.48
CA ALA A 92 -12.79 16.78 -10.56
C ALA A 92 -12.31 16.37 -9.15
N ALA A 93 -11.91 15.10 -8.99
CA ALA A 93 -11.50 14.54 -7.70
C ALA A 93 -10.13 15.06 -7.24
N MET A 94 -9.22 15.30 -8.17
CA MET A 94 -7.85 15.81 -7.93
C MET A 94 -7.77 17.34 -8.06
N GLY A 95 -8.85 18.04 -7.68
CA GLY A 95 -8.96 19.48 -7.72
C GLY A 95 -8.30 20.21 -6.55
N LYS A 96 -8.58 21.51 -6.42
CA LYS A 96 -8.07 22.36 -5.32
C LYS A 96 -8.58 21.84 -3.97
N GLY A 97 -7.67 21.59 -3.03
CA GLY A 97 -8.00 21.09 -1.69
C GLY A 97 -8.02 19.56 -1.57
N VAL A 98 -7.44 18.85 -2.54
CA VAL A 98 -7.26 17.40 -2.44
C VAL A 98 -6.39 17.07 -1.23
N THR A 99 -6.74 15.99 -0.52
CA THR A 99 -6.03 15.57 0.69
C THR A 99 -4.58 15.20 0.41
N GLU A 100 -4.23 14.83 -0.82
CA GLU A 100 -2.85 14.50 -1.18
C GLU A 100 -1.89 15.69 -1.25
N ASP A 101 -2.39 16.94 -1.22
CA ASP A 101 -1.53 18.12 -1.17
C ASP A 101 -0.62 18.10 0.08
N GLN A 102 -1.05 17.46 1.17
CA GLN A 102 -0.27 17.31 2.40
C GLN A 102 0.94 16.36 2.27
N PHE A 103 1.02 15.56 1.19
CA PHE A 103 2.11 14.61 0.94
C PHE A 103 3.14 15.16 -0.06
N LYS A 104 2.97 16.38 -0.55
CA LYS A 104 3.91 17.04 -1.46
C LYS A 104 5.07 17.62 -0.65
N SER A 105 6.31 17.31 -1.06
CA SER A 105 7.55 17.87 -0.51
C SER A 105 7.85 19.25 -1.09
#